data_AF-A0A6F8SHN0-F1
#
_entry.id   AF-A0A6F8SHN0-F1
#
_cell.length_a   1.000
_cell.length_b   1.000
_cell.length_c   1.000
_cell.angle_alpha   90.00
_cell.angle_beta   90.00
_cell.angle_gamma   90.00
#
_symmetry.space_group_name_H-M   'P 1'
#
loop_
_entity.id
_entity.type
_entity.pdbx_description
1 polymer ?
#
loop_
_entity_poly.entity_id
_entity_poly.type
_entity_poly.pdbx_seq_one_letter_code
_entity_poly.pdbx_strand_id
1 'polypeptide(L)'
;MILRNFKAVRRQWRLFAALRLRLGRRGERIGTFPRHFFCRHDAYGKGDPAYVIERRCGAHPDLAVGDASPWVVLNASAWEASADPGLRDVLRYLRTGEAEGPLSSEIDALVGVFNEDREWVDRVLTYEQETEMRCRRAREEGREEGREEGREEGREEGREEGREEGEARLGALVGALLADGRSEDVAAAVEDKVRREELYAELGI
;
A
#
# COMPACT_ATOMS: atom_id res chain seq x y z
N MET A 1 -4.59 -12.24 1.28
CA MET A 1 -4.34 -13.49 2.03
C MET A 1 -3.34 -13.22 3.16
N ILE A 2 -3.76 -12.47 4.19
CA ILE A 2 -2.93 -12.03 5.33
C ILE A 2 -3.63 -12.51 6.61
N LEU A 3 -3.91 -13.80 6.71
CA LEU A 3 -4.55 -14.42 7.88
C LEU A 3 -4.04 -15.85 7.96
N ARG A 4 -2.78 -16.02 8.39
CA ARG A 4 -2.20 -17.35 8.71
C ARG A 4 -0.86 -17.20 9.43
N ASN A 5 -0.88 -16.59 10.62
CA ASN A 5 -0.08 -17.02 11.78
C ASN A 5 -0.15 -15.97 12.90
N PHE A 6 -1.24 -15.98 13.65
CA PHE A 6 -1.36 -15.25 14.93
C PHE A 6 -0.18 -15.54 15.88
N LYS A 7 0.46 -16.72 15.78
CA LYS A 7 1.68 -17.06 16.53
C LYS A 7 2.95 -16.34 16.05
N ALA A 8 3.09 -16.07 14.74
CA ALA A 8 4.30 -15.45 14.18
C ALA A 8 4.35 -13.94 14.46
N VAL A 9 3.20 -13.26 14.38
CA VAL A 9 3.09 -11.82 14.69
C VAL A 9 3.36 -11.58 16.18
N ARG A 10 2.74 -12.38 17.07
CA ARG A 10 3.00 -12.33 18.53
C ARG A 10 4.46 -12.61 18.90
N ARG A 11 5.17 -13.48 18.15
CA ARG A 11 6.61 -13.72 18.36
C ARG A 11 7.46 -12.53 17.92
N GLN A 12 7.12 -11.88 16.80
CA GLN A 12 7.86 -10.74 16.27
C GLN A 12 7.86 -9.52 17.23
N TRP A 13 6.71 -9.15 17.78
CA TRP A 13 6.62 -8.02 18.74
C TRP A 13 7.33 -8.29 20.07
N ARG A 14 7.32 -9.54 20.55
CA ARG A 14 8.05 -9.94 21.76
C ARG A 14 9.55 -9.96 21.55
N LEU A 15 9.98 -10.39 20.36
CA LEU A 15 11.38 -10.30 19.95
C LEU A 15 11.85 -8.84 19.92
N PHE A 16 11.03 -7.93 19.37
CA PHE A 16 11.31 -6.49 19.43
C PHE A 16 11.38 -5.95 20.87
N ALA A 17 10.46 -6.35 21.75
CA ALA A 17 10.49 -5.94 23.17
C ALA A 17 11.72 -6.49 23.91
N ALA A 18 12.02 -7.77 23.76
CA ALA A 18 13.18 -8.45 24.35
C ALA A 18 14.52 -7.86 23.88
N LEU A 19 14.65 -7.58 22.58
CA LEU A 19 15.85 -6.96 22.02
C LEU A 19 16.01 -5.50 22.46
N ARG A 20 14.91 -4.74 22.57
CA ARG A 20 14.93 -3.36 23.08
C ARG A 20 15.36 -3.30 24.55
N LEU A 21 14.93 -4.25 25.37
CA LEU A 21 15.35 -4.39 26.78
C LEU A 21 16.82 -4.77 26.93
N ARG A 22 17.37 -5.62 26.05
CA ARG A 22 18.77 -6.06 26.11
C ARG A 22 19.75 -5.04 25.53
N LEU A 23 19.40 -4.40 24.42
CA LEU A 23 20.23 -3.39 23.76
C LEU A 23 20.17 -2.04 24.51
N GLY A 24 19.11 -1.77 25.26
CA GLY A 24 19.00 -0.62 26.14
C GLY A 24 19.75 -0.82 27.48
N ARG A 25 21.09 -0.73 27.48
CA ARG A 25 21.84 -0.56 28.75
C ARG A 25 21.62 0.84 29.31
N ARG A 26 21.47 0.95 30.64
CA ARG A 26 21.37 2.22 31.38
C ARG A 26 22.57 3.11 31.06
N GLY A 27 22.32 4.34 30.60
CA GLY A 27 23.27 5.45 30.70
C GLY A 27 23.68 6.16 29.41
N GLU A 28 23.38 5.65 28.22
CA GLU A 28 23.78 6.30 26.96
C GLU A 28 22.61 6.97 26.24
N ARG A 29 22.87 8.10 25.56
CA ARG A 29 21.85 8.94 24.92
C ARG A 29 21.06 8.13 23.90
N ILE A 30 19.74 8.29 23.95
CA ILE A 30 18.70 7.57 23.16
C ILE A 30 18.86 7.69 21.62
N GLY A 31 19.84 8.46 21.12
CA GLY A 31 20.03 8.76 19.69
C GLY A 31 21.19 8.05 18.96
N THR A 32 21.92 7.13 19.59
CA THR A 32 23.12 6.48 19.00
C THR A 32 22.91 4.98 18.69
N PHE A 33 21.69 4.47 18.80
CA PHE A 33 21.41 3.06 18.52
C PHE A 33 20.89 2.86 17.10
N PRO A 34 21.47 1.92 16.32
CA PRO A 34 20.92 1.54 15.02
C PRO A 34 19.48 1.07 15.19
N ARG A 35 18.58 1.55 14.32
CA ARG A 35 17.20 1.05 14.29
C ARG A 35 17.17 -0.26 13.53
N HIS A 36 16.81 -1.34 14.23
CA HIS A 36 16.73 -2.67 13.63
C HIS A 36 15.28 -2.97 13.22
N PHE A 37 15.09 -3.48 12.01
CA PHE A 37 13.82 -3.95 11.49
C PHE A 37 13.96 -5.43 11.11
N PHE A 38 13.11 -6.28 11.67
CA PHE A 38 13.11 -7.71 11.37
C PHE A 38 12.02 -8.03 10.35
N CYS A 39 12.42 -8.49 9.16
CA CYS A 39 11.53 -8.84 8.07
C CYS A 39 11.54 -10.36 7.85
N ARG A 40 10.35 -10.98 7.83
CA ARG A 40 10.21 -12.40 7.48
C ARG A 40 10.47 -12.68 6.00
N HIS A 41 10.40 -11.66 5.15
CA HIS A 41 10.55 -11.70 3.70
C HIS A 41 11.58 -10.66 3.27
N ASP A 42 12.07 -10.80 2.04
CA ASP A 42 12.99 -9.83 1.47
C ASP A 42 12.26 -8.52 1.12
N ALA A 43 12.52 -7.47 1.89
CA ALA A 43 11.89 -6.17 1.72
C ALA A 43 12.36 -5.43 0.45
N TYR A 44 13.56 -5.75 -0.05
CA TYR A 44 14.18 -5.02 -1.17
C TYR A 44 14.41 -5.89 -2.42
N GLY A 45 14.15 -7.19 -2.33
CA GLY A 45 14.27 -8.13 -3.45
C GLY A 45 15.70 -8.31 -3.95
N LYS A 46 16.69 -8.16 -3.07
CA LYS A 46 18.12 -8.27 -3.40
C LYS A 46 18.78 -9.56 -2.88
N GLY A 47 18.09 -10.32 -2.04
CA GLY A 47 18.53 -11.62 -1.55
C GLY A 47 19.56 -11.55 -0.42
N ASP A 48 19.88 -10.38 0.11
CA ASP A 48 20.87 -10.25 1.19
C ASP A 48 20.23 -10.49 2.56
N PRO A 49 20.97 -11.05 3.54
CA PRO A 49 20.48 -11.32 4.90
C PRO A 49 20.35 -10.04 5.75
N ALA A 50 21.07 -8.98 5.41
CA ALA A 50 21.08 -7.72 6.15
C ALA A 50 21.28 -6.53 5.20
N TYR A 51 20.45 -5.51 5.34
CA TYR A 51 20.56 -4.24 4.64
C TYR A 51 20.88 -3.14 5.64
N VAL A 52 21.99 -2.44 5.45
CA VAL A 52 22.33 -1.25 6.23
C VAL A 52 21.98 -0.03 5.39
N ILE A 53 21.12 0.82 5.94
CA ILE A 53 20.57 1.99 5.26
C ILE A 53 21.03 3.23 6.03
N GLU A 54 21.79 4.06 5.34
CA GLU A 54 22.25 5.36 5.84
C GLU A 54 21.40 6.49 5.25
N ARG A 55 21.21 7.57 6.02
CA ARG A 55 20.53 8.76 5.51
C ARG A 55 21.50 9.61 4.71
N ARG A 56 21.05 10.04 3.52
CA ARG A 56 21.74 11.04 2.70
C ARG A 56 20.95 12.34 2.61
N CYS A 57 21.66 13.46 2.49
CA CYS A 57 21.04 14.73 2.16
C CYS A 57 20.59 14.71 0.69
N GLY A 58 19.32 15.00 0.40
CA GLY A 58 18.80 14.99 -0.96
C GLY A 58 19.38 16.10 -1.85
N ALA A 59 19.62 17.27 -1.28
CA ALA A 59 20.18 18.41 -2.01
C ALA A 59 21.69 18.30 -2.24
N HIS A 60 22.40 17.63 -1.33
CA HIS A 60 23.85 17.44 -1.38
C HIS A 60 24.20 15.99 -1.03
N PRO A 61 24.12 15.05 -2.00
CA PRO A 61 24.35 13.63 -1.74
C PRO A 61 25.74 13.30 -1.21
N ASP A 62 26.76 14.10 -1.56
CA ASP A 62 28.15 13.92 -1.12
C ASP A 62 28.43 14.45 0.29
N LEU A 63 27.44 15.14 0.90
CA LEU A 63 27.58 15.62 2.26
C LEU A 63 27.56 14.44 3.24
N ALA A 64 28.64 14.25 3.98
CA ALA A 64 28.69 13.31 5.09
C ALA A 64 27.76 13.80 6.23
N VAL A 65 26.54 13.29 6.26
CA VAL A 65 25.51 13.66 7.25
C VAL A 65 25.88 13.20 8.66
N GLY A 66 26.67 12.12 8.78
CA GLY A 66 27.13 11.59 10.06
C GLY A 66 25.98 11.10 10.95
N ASP A 67 24.97 10.41 10.37
CA ASP A 67 23.90 9.83 11.15
C ASP A 67 24.42 8.62 11.93
N ALA A 68 24.81 8.84 13.19
CA ALA A 68 25.35 7.79 14.07
C ALA A 68 24.38 6.64 14.42
N SER A 69 23.28 6.50 13.68
CA SER A 69 22.21 5.51 13.88
C SER A 69 21.66 5.02 12.53
N PRO A 70 22.40 4.18 11.79
CA PRO A 70 21.90 3.58 10.55
C PRO A 70 20.68 2.69 10.82
N TRP A 71 19.89 2.44 9.78
CA TRP A 71 18.79 1.48 9.84
C TRP A 71 19.29 0.13 9.35
N VAL A 72 19.11 -0.90 10.16
CA VAL A 72 19.48 -2.27 9.81
C VAL A 72 18.19 -3.06 9.55
N VAL A 73 17.99 -3.50 8.32
CA VAL A 73 16.86 -4.36 7.94
C VAL A 73 17.37 -5.78 7.79
N LEU A 74 16.87 -6.68 8.62
CA LEU A 74 17.28 -8.07 8.68
C LEU A 74 16.28 -8.95 7.91
N ASN A 75 16.77 -9.65 6.90
CA ASN A 75 15.98 -10.46 5.98
C ASN A 75 16.06 -11.95 6.36
N ALA A 76 15.04 -12.41 7.07
CA ALA A 76 14.96 -13.81 7.50
C ALA A 76 14.75 -14.80 6.35
N SER A 77 14.38 -14.36 5.14
CA SER A 77 14.24 -15.26 3.98
C SER A 77 15.59 -15.64 3.36
N ALA A 78 16.62 -14.82 3.57
CA ALA A 78 17.99 -15.04 3.10
C ALA A 78 18.91 -15.58 4.20
N TRP A 79 18.35 -16.25 5.22
CA TRP A 79 19.12 -16.73 6.38
C TRP A 79 20.30 -17.63 5.97
N GLU A 80 20.12 -18.50 4.97
CA GLU A 80 21.18 -19.39 4.45
C GLU A 80 22.37 -18.62 3.87
N ALA A 81 22.14 -17.42 3.31
CA ALA A 81 23.18 -16.57 2.74
C ALA A 81 24.03 -15.85 3.80
N SER A 82 23.61 -15.86 5.07
CA SER A 82 24.39 -15.26 6.14
C SER A 82 25.68 -16.05 6.41
N ALA A 83 26.83 -15.43 6.21
CA ALA A 83 28.13 -16.01 6.54
C ALA A 83 28.36 -16.12 8.06
N ASP A 84 27.76 -15.22 8.86
CA ASP A 84 27.82 -15.27 10.32
C ASP A 84 26.87 -16.36 10.85
N PRO A 85 27.38 -17.39 11.55
CA PRO A 85 26.56 -18.45 12.14
C PRO A 85 25.57 -17.95 13.19
N GLY A 86 25.92 -16.91 13.95
CA GLY A 86 25.05 -16.34 14.98
C GLY A 86 23.87 -15.59 14.36
N LEU A 87 24.14 -14.73 13.38
CA LEU A 87 23.10 -14.06 12.61
C LEU A 87 22.24 -15.06 11.83
N ARG A 88 22.85 -16.07 11.21
CA ARG A 88 22.15 -17.14 10.48
C ARG A 88 21.12 -17.85 11.35
N ASP A 89 21.52 -18.24 12.56
CA ASP A 89 20.65 -18.88 13.54
C ASP A 89 19.47 -17.98 13.95
N VAL A 90 19.73 -16.71 14.25
CA VAL A 90 18.66 -15.74 14.59
C VAL A 90 17.71 -15.52 13.42
N LEU A 91 18.23 -15.38 12.19
CA LEU A 91 17.40 -15.23 10.99
C LEU A 91 16.56 -16.49 10.72
N ARG A 92 17.13 -17.68 10.92
CA ARG A 92 16.40 -18.95 10.84
C ARG A 92 15.28 -18.98 11.89
N TYR A 93 15.58 -18.66 13.15
CA TYR A 93 14.58 -18.56 14.21
C TYR A 93 13.44 -17.60 13.85
N LEU A 94 13.75 -16.42 13.30
CA LEU A 94 12.74 -15.46 12.85
C LEU A 94 11.83 -16.02 11.74
N ARG A 95 12.38 -16.90 10.90
CA ARG A 95 11.66 -17.55 9.80
C ARG A 95 10.84 -18.76 10.27
N THR A 96 11.44 -19.67 11.02
CA THR A 96 10.87 -20.99 11.36
C THR A 96 10.24 -21.02 12.76
N GLY A 97 10.76 -20.24 13.70
CA GLY A 97 10.43 -20.30 15.12
C GLY A 97 11.19 -21.37 15.90
N GLU A 98 12.15 -22.05 15.26
CA GLU A 98 13.00 -23.06 15.87
C GLU A 98 14.30 -22.42 16.37
N ALA A 99 14.59 -22.54 17.66
CA ALA A 99 15.81 -22.03 18.26
C ALA A 99 16.83 -23.16 18.38
N GLU A 100 17.99 -22.99 17.75
CA GLU A 100 19.08 -23.99 17.77
C GLU A 100 20.37 -23.43 18.35
N GLY A 101 20.63 -22.13 18.16
CA GLY A 101 21.79 -21.45 18.69
C GLY A 101 21.57 -20.77 20.06
N PRO A 102 22.67 -20.27 20.67
CA PRO A 102 22.62 -19.65 21.98
C PRO A 102 21.72 -18.40 22.04
N LEU A 103 21.81 -17.54 21.01
CA LEU A 103 21.06 -16.28 20.97
C LEU A 103 19.58 -16.51 20.63
N SER A 104 19.26 -17.39 19.69
CA SER A 104 17.86 -17.72 19.38
C SER A 104 17.17 -18.41 20.56
N SER A 105 17.87 -19.25 21.32
CA SER A 105 17.35 -19.91 22.52
C SER A 105 17.08 -18.93 23.65
N GLU A 106 17.97 -17.97 23.88
CA GLU A 106 17.76 -16.90 24.87
C GLU A 106 16.57 -16.02 24.49
N ILE A 107 16.45 -15.67 23.21
CA ILE A 107 15.30 -14.95 22.67
C ILE A 107 14.01 -15.76 22.85
N ASP A 108 14.01 -17.06 22.56
CA ASP A 108 12.83 -17.92 22.67
C ASP A 108 12.37 -18.05 24.12
N ALA A 109 13.30 -18.16 25.07
CA ALA A 109 12.99 -18.15 26.50
C ALA A 109 12.32 -16.82 26.93
N LEU A 110 12.86 -15.68 26.52
CA LEU A 110 12.26 -14.36 26.79
C LEU A 110 10.87 -14.25 26.17
N VAL A 111 10.70 -14.70 24.93
CA VAL A 111 9.40 -14.78 24.25
C VAL A 111 8.44 -15.67 25.03
N GLY A 112 8.92 -16.77 25.64
CA GLY A 112 8.17 -17.63 26.56
C GLY A 112 7.62 -16.87 27.77
N VAL A 113 8.46 -16.09 28.45
CA VAL A 113 8.03 -15.25 29.59
C VAL A 113 6.93 -14.26 29.17
N PHE A 114 7.13 -13.55 28.05
CA PHE A 114 6.11 -12.64 27.50
C PHE A 114 4.86 -13.35 26.95
N ASN A 115 4.90 -14.67 26.76
CA ASN A 115 3.72 -15.46 26.44
C ASN A 115 2.83 -15.71 27.64
N GLU A 116 3.43 -15.86 28.81
CA GLU A 116 2.72 -16.14 30.07
C GLU A 116 2.11 -14.88 30.69
N ASP A 117 2.64 -13.70 30.36
CA ASP A 117 2.06 -12.41 30.75
C ASP A 117 0.74 -12.14 30.02
N ARG A 118 -0.37 -12.52 30.69
CA ARG A 118 -1.73 -12.37 30.17
C ARG A 118 -2.12 -10.91 29.94
N GLU A 119 -1.69 -9.98 30.78
CA GLU A 119 -2.03 -8.56 30.64
C GLU A 119 -1.32 -7.94 29.43
N TRP A 120 -0.05 -8.28 29.23
CA TRP A 120 0.69 -7.86 28.04
C TRP A 120 0.06 -8.44 26.78
N VAL A 121 -0.31 -9.72 26.80
CA VAL A 121 -0.96 -10.40 25.67
C VAL A 121 -2.29 -9.74 25.31
N ASP A 122 -3.12 -9.44 26.30
CA ASP A 122 -4.43 -8.85 26.10
C ASP A 122 -4.35 -7.43 25.53
N ARG A 123 -3.43 -6.61 26.05
CA ARG A 123 -3.17 -5.26 25.57
C ARG A 123 -2.71 -5.22 24.12
N VAL A 124 -1.76 -6.10 23.75
CA VAL A 124 -1.26 -6.18 22.37
C VAL A 124 -2.34 -6.70 21.43
N LEU A 125 -3.11 -7.70 21.85
CA LEU A 125 -4.21 -8.25 21.06
C LEU A 125 -5.29 -7.20 20.77
N THR A 126 -5.65 -6.40 21.78
CA THR A 126 -6.62 -5.30 21.64
C THR A 126 -6.14 -4.26 20.63
N TYR A 127 -4.86 -3.87 20.70
CA TYR A 127 -4.27 -2.92 19.76
C TYR A 127 -4.24 -3.44 18.31
N GLU A 128 -3.96 -4.74 18.12
CA GLU A 128 -3.97 -5.37 16.79
C GLU A 128 -5.38 -5.41 16.20
N GLN A 129 -6.38 -5.81 16.99
CA GLN A 129 -7.79 -5.83 16.56
C GLN A 129 -8.27 -4.42 16.18
N GLU A 130 -7.91 -3.42 16.98
CA GLU A 130 -8.24 -2.03 16.69
C GLU A 130 -7.58 -1.55 15.39
N THR A 131 -6.31 -1.90 15.17
CA THR A 131 -5.58 -1.55 13.94
C THR A 131 -6.18 -2.25 12.72
N GLU A 132 -6.52 -3.53 12.82
CA GLU A 132 -7.17 -4.28 11.74
C GLU A 132 -8.54 -3.68 11.39
N MET A 133 -9.35 -3.33 12.40
CA MET A 133 -10.62 -2.64 12.20
C MET A 133 -10.44 -1.29 11.51
N ARG A 134 -9.46 -0.49 11.92
CA ARG A 134 -9.14 0.80 11.28
C ARG A 134 -8.70 0.61 9.82
N CYS A 135 -7.81 -0.34 9.55
CA CYS A 135 -7.38 -0.63 8.18
C CYS A 135 -8.52 -1.14 7.30
N ARG A 136 -9.43 -1.96 7.86
CA ARG A 136 -10.61 -2.44 7.15
C ARG A 136 -11.54 -1.28 6.82
N ARG A 137 -11.83 -0.41 7.79
CA ARG A 137 -12.69 0.77 7.59
C ARG A 137 -12.12 1.69 6.52
N ALA A 138 -10.84 2.04 6.59
CA ALA A 138 -10.18 2.88 5.58
C ALA A 138 -10.25 2.27 4.16
N ARG A 139 -10.19 0.94 4.02
CA ARG A 139 -10.37 0.26 2.73
C ARG A 139 -11.81 0.25 2.24
N GLU A 140 -12.77 0.18 3.15
CA GLU A 140 -14.19 0.25 2.82
C GLU A 140 -14.56 1.68 2.39
N GLU A 141 -14.15 2.69 3.17
CA GLU A 141 -14.30 4.12 2.84
C GLU A 141 -13.67 4.47 1.49
N GLY A 142 -12.39 4.15 1.28
CA GLY A 142 -11.73 4.45 0.00
C GLY A 142 -12.31 3.71 -1.21
N ARG A 143 -13.02 2.59 -1.01
CA ARG A 143 -13.76 1.91 -2.08
C ARG A 143 -15.10 2.55 -2.37
N GLU A 144 -15.74 3.12 -1.35
CA GLU A 144 -17.01 3.82 -1.47
C GLU A 144 -16.78 5.16 -2.15
N GLU A 145 -15.83 5.96 -1.67
CA GLU A 145 -15.39 7.23 -2.27
C GLU A 145 -15.01 7.04 -3.75
N GLY A 146 -14.10 6.11 -4.05
CA GLY A 146 -13.69 5.87 -5.44
C GLY A 146 -14.80 5.34 -6.37
N ARG A 147 -15.89 4.77 -5.82
CA ARG A 147 -17.07 4.39 -6.61
C ARG A 147 -18.02 5.56 -6.84
N GLU A 148 -18.11 6.47 -5.87
CA GLU A 148 -18.91 7.68 -5.97
C GLU A 148 -18.28 8.65 -6.96
N GLU A 149 -16.99 8.96 -6.78
CA GLU A 149 -16.20 9.80 -7.68
C GLU A 149 -16.26 9.26 -9.12
N GLY A 150 -15.95 7.97 -9.34
CA GLY A 150 -16.00 7.39 -10.69
C GLY A 150 -17.40 7.36 -11.32
N ARG A 151 -18.47 7.42 -10.52
CA ARG A 151 -19.85 7.55 -11.05
C ARG A 151 -20.20 8.98 -11.38
N GLU A 152 -19.69 9.94 -10.63
CA GLU A 152 -19.91 11.35 -10.88
C GLU A 152 -19.14 11.80 -12.13
N GLU A 153 -17.83 11.50 -12.18
CA GLU A 153 -16.98 11.75 -13.35
C GLU A 153 -17.57 11.12 -14.62
N GLY A 154 -17.90 9.82 -14.58
CA GLY A 154 -18.47 9.15 -15.76
C GLY A 154 -19.84 9.68 -16.19
N ARG A 155 -20.62 10.31 -15.29
CA ARG A 155 -21.87 10.99 -15.64
C ARG A 155 -21.64 12.36 -16.24
N GLU A 156 -20.61 13.06 -15.79
CA GLU A 156 -20.23 14.37 -16.31
C GLU A 156 -19.64 14.23 -17.71
N GLU A 157 -18.64 13.36 -17.88
CA GLU A 157 -18.03 13.03 -19.17
C GLU A 157 -19.09 12.56 -20.17
N GLY A 158 -19.94 11.60 -19.80
CA GLY A 158 -20.99 11.10 -20.70
C GLY A 158 -22.05 12.15 -21.08
N ARG A 159 -22.26 13.18 -20.25
CA ARG A 159 -23.15 14.31 -20.60
C ARG A 159 -22.47 15.31 -21.52
N GLU A 160 -21.18 15.54 -21.33
CA GLU A 160 -20.39 16.43 -22.17
C GLU A 160 -20.21 15.80 -23.57
N GLU A 161 -19.75 14.56 -23.65
CA GLU A 161 -19.64 13.81 -24.91
C GLU A 161 -21.00 13.74 -25.65
N GLY A 162 -22.08 13.43 -24.93
CA GLY A 162 -23.41 13.39 -25.54
C GLY A 162 -23.93 14.75 -26.04
N ARG A 163 -23.48 15.86 -25.45
CA ARG A 163 -23.78 17.21 -25.95
C ARG A 163 -22.96 17.54 -27.18
N GLU A 164 -21.65 17.28 -27.15
CA GLU A 164 -20.78 17.51 -28.30
C GLU A 164 -21.21 16.68 -29.51
N GLU A 165 -21.51 15.38 -29.31
CA GLU A 165 -22.02 14.52 -30.37
C GLU A 165 -23.37 15.01 -30.90
N GLY A 166 -24.26 15.46 -30.00
CA GLY A 166 -25.56 16.03 -30.37
C GLY A 166 -25.45 17.31 -31.21
N GLU A 167 -24.54 18.22 -30.82
CA GLU A 167 -24.26 19.46 -31.56
C GLU A 167 -23.60 19.16 -32.92
N ALA A 168 -22.66 18.21 -32.96
CA ALA A 168 -22.00 17.79 -34.20
C ALA A 168 -23.01 17.17 -35.19
N ARG A 169 -23.87 16.26 -34.72
CA ARG A 169 -24.92 15.64 -35.54
C ARG A 169 -25.90 16.68 -36.07
N LEU A 170 -26.34 17.62 -35.22
CA LEU A 170 -27.25 18.68 -35.65
C LEU A 170 -26.58 19.60 -36.68
N GLY A 171 -25.32 19.97 -36.47
CA GLY A 171 -24.54 20.77 -37.42
C GLY A 171 -24.38 20.10 -38.78
N ALA A 172 -24.09 18.79 -38.79
CA ALA A 172 -24.01 17.99 -40.01
C ALA A 172 -25.36 17.94 -40.75
N LEU A 173 -26.45 17.74 -40.03
CA LEU A 173 -27.80 17.72 -40.59
C LEU A 173 -28.17 19.06 -41.24
N VAL A 174 -27.99 20.16 -40.51
CA VAL A 174 -28.29 21.50 -41.02
C VAL A 174 -27.44 21.82 -42.25
N GLY A 175 -26.14 21.48 -42.23
CA GLY A 175 -25.25 21.67 -43.37
C GLY A 175 -25.70 20.91 -44.62
N ALA A 176 -26.08 19.64 -44.46
CA ALA A 176 -26.58 18.80 -45.56
C ALA A 176 -27.89 19.35 -46.15
N LEU A 177 -28.87 19.70 -45.29
CA LEU A 177 -30.16 20.24 -45.74
C LEU A 177 -30.02 21.57 -46.48
N LEU A 178 -29.12 22.46 -46.02
CA LEU A 178 -28.85 23.72 -46.69
C LEU A 178 -28.17 23.53 -48.06
N ALA A 179 -27.24 22.58 -48.17
CA ALA A 179 -26.59 22.24 -49.44
C ALA A 179 -27.59 21.72 -50.48
N ASP A 180 -28.59 20.95 -50.04
CA ASP A 180 -29.67 20.41 -50.88
C ASP A 180 -30.82 21.41 -51.10
N GLY A 181 -30.75 22.63 -50.53
CA GLY A 181 -31.78 23.66 -50.65
C GLY A 181 -33.07 23.39 -49.86
N ARG A 182 -33.07 22.40 -48.96
CA ARG A 182 -34.23 21.93 -48.17
C ARG A 182 -34.45 22.79 -46.92
N SER A 183 -34.66 24.09 -47.09
CA SER A 183 -34.77 25.05 -45.99
C SER A 183 -36.00 24.81 -45.08
N GLU A 184 -37.09 24.27 -45.63
CA GLU A 184 -38.29 23.90 -44.85
C GLU A 184 -38.03 22.71 -43.91
N ASP A 185 -37.22 21.73 -44.33
CA ASP A 185 -36.85 20.59 -43.48
C ASP A 185 -35.93 21.01 -42.33
N VAL A 186 -35.14 22.08 -42.47
CA VAL A 186 -34.34 22.65 -41.37
C VAL A 186 -35.26 23.16 -40.25
N ALA A 187 -36.31 23.91 -40.59
CA ALA A 187 -37.28 24.40 -39.61
C ALA A 187 -38.01 23.24 -38.92
N ALA A 188 -38.43 22.23 -39.70
CA ALA A 188 -39.10 21.05 -39.17
C ALA A 188 -38.20 20.22 -38.24
N ALA A 189 -36.90 20.09 -38.52
CA ALA A 189 -35.95 19.36 -37.69
C ALA A 189 -35.62 20.05 -36.34
N VAL A 190 -35.75 21.37 -36.29
CA VAL A 190 -35.55 22.14 -35.04
C VAL A 190 -36.74 21.96 -34.10
N GLU A 191 -37.95 21.99 -34.63
CA GLU A 191 -39.18 21.96 -33.85
C GLU A 191 -39.63 20.53 -33.48
N ASP A 192 -39.43 19.56 -34.38
CA ASP A 192 -39.89 18.19 -34.19
C ASP A 192 -38.71 17.21 -34.10
N LYS A 193 -38.56 16.63 -32.89
CA LYS A 193 -37.54 15.61 -32.63
C LYS A 193 -37.74 14.36 -33.50
N VAL A 194 -38.98 13.90 -33.71
CA VAL A 194 -39.25 12.70 -34.50
C VAL A 194 -38.85 12.95 -35.95
N ARG A 195 -39.24 14.10 -36.50
CA ARG A 195 -38.84 14.50 -37.85
C ARG A 195 -37.31 14.64 -37.99
N ARG A 196 -36.64 15.15 -36.97
CA ARG A 196 -35.17 15.22 -36.93
C ARG A 196 -34.52 13.84 -36.99
N GLU A 197 -35.02 12.86 -36.24
CA GLU A 197 -34.49 11.48 -36.28
C GLU A 197 -34.72 10.81 -37.65
N GLU A 198 -35.85 11.08 -38.31
CA GLU A 198 -36.09 10.60 -39.67
C GLU A 198 -35.07 11.17 -40.66
N LEU A 199 -34.78 12.48 -40.56
CA LEU A 199 -33.81 13.15 -41.42
C LEU A 199 -32.36 12.70 -41.15
N TYR A 200 -32.03 12.40 -39.90
CA TYR A 200 -30.75 11.75 -39.56
C TYR A 200 -30.62 10.39 -40.26
N ALA A 201 -31.66 9.55 -40.20
CA ALA A 201 -31.66 8.26 -40.87
C ALA A 201 -31.62 8.39 -42.41
N GLU A 202 -32.32 9.39 -42.96
CA GLU A 202 -32.34 9.67 -44.41
C GLU A 202 -30.96 10.06 -44.94
N LEU A 203 -30.22 10.88 -44.18
CA LEU A 203 -28.93 11.45 -44.59
C LEU A 203 -27.72 10.65 -44.06
N GLY A 204 -27.95 9.63 -43.24
CA GLY A 204 -26.91 8.76 -42.69
C GLY A 204 -26.05 9.42 -41.60
N ILE A 205 -26.67 10.23 -40.73
CA ILE A 205 -26.04 11.06 -39.68
C ILE A 205 -26.37 10.53 -38.28
#